data_AF-A0A815FFT1-F1
#
_entry.id   AF-A0A815FFT1-F1
#
_cell.length_a   1.000
_cell.length_b   1.000
_cell.length_c   1.000
_cell.angle_alpha   90.00
_cell.angle_beta   90.00
_cell.angle_gamma   90.00
#
_symmetry.space_group_name_H-M   'P 1'
#
loop_
_entity.id
_entity.type
_entity.pdbx_description
1 polymer ?
#
loop_
_entity_poly.entity_id
_entity_poly.type
_entity_poly.pdbx_seq_one_letter_code
_entity_poly.pdbx_strand_id
1 'polypeptide(L)'
;MSSLKEYLLNLNLFEPSLENEHQKRSNIISTRIYLLVLILSLVINACVLRYLPLTVSITISYPTKEQFEKLPSDANCPCSHISISQNKFLSIDANFHDVCSSDFVSDRWINATFFDLNHQLIN
;
A
#
# COMPACT_ATOMS: atom_id res chain seq x y z
N MET A 1 3.71 45.46 33.34
CA MET A 1 3.65 45.13 31.89
C MET A 1 4.21 46.24 30.97
N SER A 2 4.70 47.38 31.48
CA SER A 2 5.29 48.45 30.64
C SER A 2 6.73 48.16 30.19
N SER A 3 7.54 47.53 31.05
CA SER A 3 8.96 47.28 30.80
C SER A 3 9.23 46.35 29.61
N LEU A 4 8.45 45.29 29.44
CA LEU A 4 8.60 44.35 28.31
C LEU A 4 8.30 45.03 26.97
N LYS A 5 7.25 45.85 26.93
CA LYS A 5 6.85 46.57 25.71
C LYS A 5 7.92 47.59 25.31
N GLU A 6 8.47 48.33 26.27
CA GLU A 6 9.57 49.27 26.04
C GLU A 6 10.85 48.57 25.59
N TYR A 7 11.15 47.41 26.17
CA TYR A 7 12.29 46.60 25.74
C TYR A 7 12.15 46.12 24.30
N LEU A 8 10.97 45.61 23.92
CA LEU A 8 10.68 45.18 22.55
C LEU A 8 10.67 46.35 21.55
N LEU A 9 10.22 47.53 21.98
CA LEU A 9 10.20 48.76 21.16
C LEU A 9 11.60 49.27 20.82
N ASN A 10 12.55 49.12 21.76
CA ASN A 10 13.94 49.55 21.64
C ASN A 10 14.89 48.41 21.27
N LEU A 11 14.35 47.23 20.94
CA LEU A 11 15.16 46.08 20.58
C LEU A 11 15.93 46.37 19.29
N ASN A 12 17.24 46.23 19.37
CA ASN A 12 18.16 46.32 18.25
C ASN A 12 19.05 45.08 18.29
N LEU A 13 18.97 44.25 17.25
CA LEU A 13 19.79 43.03 17.16
C LEU A 13 21.23 43.31 16.74
N PHE A 14 21.51 44.51 16.24
CA PHE A 14 22.84 44.91 15.79
C PHE A 14 23.62 45.56 16.94
N GLU A 15 24.92 45.32 16.96
CA GLU A 15 25.83 45.87 17.96
C GLU A 15 25.73 47.42 17.99
N PRO A 16 25.67 48.04 19.18
CA PRO A 16 25.57 49.50 19.28
C PRO A 16 26.85 50.16 18.75
N SER A 17 26.78 50.75 17.56
CA SER A 17 27.84 51.61 17.03
C SER A 17 27.85 52.94 17.78
N LEU A 18 29.02 53.35 18.27
CA LEU A 18 29.15 54.41 19.28
C LEU A 18 28.79 55.85 18.82
N GLU A 19 28.61 56.15 17.52
CA GLU A 19 28.59 57.57 17.10
C GLU A 19 27.54 58.00 16.07
N ASN A 20 26.71 57.11 15.51
CA ASN A 20 25.79 57.47 14.41
C ASN A 20 24.31 57.20 14.69
N GLU A 21 23.54 58.25 14.98
CA GLU A 21 22.07 58.20 15.15
C GLU A 21 21.35 57.65 13.91
N HIS A 22 21.85 57.97 12.70
CA HIS A 22 21.32 57.42 11.46
C HIS A 22 21.48 55.91 11.35
N GLN A 23 22.64 55.37 11.78
CA GLN A 23 22.89 53.93 11.79
C GLN A 23 22.02 53.24 12.83
N LYS A 24 21.87 53.82 14.03
CA LYS A 24 20.98 53.31 15.08
C LYS A 24 19.53 53.18 14.59
N ARG A 25 19.00 54.20 13.92
CA ARG A 25 17.64 54.16 13.37
C ARG A 25 17.48 53.10 12.29
N SER A 26 18.45 52.98 11.39
CA SER A 26 18.46 51.95 10.35
C SER A 26 18.48 50.54 10.97
N ASN A 27 19.33 50.32 11.97
CA ASN A 27 19.47 49.04 12.66
C ASN A 27 18.18 48.60 13.37
N ILE A 28 17.46 49.52 14.01
CA ILE A 28 16.15 49.22 14.64
C ILE A 28 15.12 48.82 13.58
N ILE A 29 15.07 49.52 12.44
CA ILE A 29 14.15 49.18 11.35
C ILE A 29 14.49 47.81 10.77
N SER A 30 15.77 47.55 10.49
CA SER A 30 16.27 46.26 10.01
C SER A 30 15.95 45.13 10.99
N THR A 31 16.07 45.38 12.31
CA THR A 31 15.70 44.42 13.36
C THR A 31 14.21 44.08 13.29
N ARG A 32 13.33 45.08 13.10
CA ARG A 32 11.88 44.85 12.97
C ARG A 32 11.55 44.03 11.72
N ILE A 33 12.16 44.35 10.58
CA ILE A 33 11.97 43.61 9.33
C ILE A 33 12.45 42.17 9.50
N TYR A 34 13.63 41.96 10.09
CA TYR A 34 14.18 40.64 10.36
C TYR A 34 13.24 39.81 11.22
N LEU A 35 12.73 40.35 12.33
CA LEU A 35 11.80 39.63 13.20
C LEU A 35 10.48 39.30 12.51
N LEU A 36 9.93 40.23 11.70
CA LEU A 36 8.72 39.96 10.92
C LEU A 36 8.93 38.82 9.92
N VAL A 37 10.04 38.85 9.18
CA VAL A 37 10.40 37.79 8.22
C VAL A 37 10.66 36.47 8.93
N LEU A 38 11.35 36.48 10.07
CA LEU A 38 11.63 35.30 10.87
C LEU A 38 10.32 34.65 11.34
N ILE A 39 9.41 35.43 11.95
CA ILE A 39 8.11 34.94 12.40
C ILE A 39 7.31 34.38 11.21
N LEU A 40 7.27 35.11 10.09
CA LEU A 40 6.59 34.65 8.88
C LEU A 40 7.16 33.31 8.39
N SER A 41 8.49 33.18 8.36
CA SER A 41 9.16 31.95 7.94
C SER A 41 8.84 30.76 8.85
N LEU A 42 8.80 30.99 10.17
CA LEU A 42 8.44 29.95 11.14
C LEU A 42 6.98 29.53 10.98
N VAL A 43 6.07 30.47 10.77
CA VAL A 43 4.65 30.20 10.51
C VAL A 43 4.48 29.38 9.22
N ILE A 44 5.17 29.75 8.14
CA ILE A 44 5.14 28.99 6.88
C ILE A 44 5.63 27.57 7.11
N ASN A 45 6.77 27.38 7.79
CA ASN A 45 7.29 26.04 8.09
C ASN A 45 6.32 25.22 8.93
N ALA A 46 5.71 25.81 9.97
CA ALA A 46 4.72 25.14 10.80
C ALA A 46 3.48 24.73 9.99
N CYS A 47 3.01 25.59 9.09
CA CYS A 47 1.94 25.26 8.16
C CYS A 47 2.34 24.08 7.27
N VAL A 48 3.50 24.14 6.61
CA VAL A 48 3.98 23.06 5.73
C VAL A 48 4.07 21.72 6.47
N LEU A 49 4.63 21.70 7.68
CA LEU A 49 4.72 20.49 8.51
C LEU A 49 3.33 19.93 8.85
N ARG A 50 2.34 20.78 9.08
CA ARG A 50 0.95 20.36 9.31
C ARG A 50 0.30 19.76 8.06
N TYR A 51 0.60 20.31 6.89
CA TYR A 51 0.02 19.86 5.62
C TYR A 51 0.71 18.63 5.03
N LEU A 52 1.91 18.29 5.48
CA LEU A 52 2.63 17.12 4.99
C LEU A 52 1.84 15.84 5.35
N PRO A 53 1.30 15.11 4.37
CA PRO A 53 0.55 13.89 4.65
C PRO A 53 1.51 12.83 5.17
N LEU A 54 1.20 12.23 6.31
CA LEU A 54 1.93 11.06 6.80
C LEU A 54 1.43 9.83 6.06
N THR A 55 2.27 9.24 5.21
CA THR A 55 1.96 7.96 4.58
C THR A 55 2.22 6.85 5.58
N VAL A 56 1.16 6.17 6.01
CA VAL A 56 1.25 5.00 6.88
C VAL A 56 1.03 3.76 6.04
N SER A 57 2.03 2.87 6.00
CA SER A 57 1.89 1.56 5.39
C SER A 57 1.12 0.63 6.33
N ILE A 58 -0.07 0.21 5.93
CA ILE A 58 -0.83 -0.82 6.64
C ILE A 58 -0.62 -2.18 5.98
N THR A 59 -0.36 -3.21 6.78
CA THR A 59 -0.27 -4.59 6.30
C THR A 59 -1.55 -5.33 6.67
N ILE A 60 -2.28 -5.82 5.67
CA ILE A 60 -3.51 -6.59 5.87
C ILE A 60 -3.19 -8.06 5.64
N SER A 61 -3.35 -8.89 6.68
CA SER A 61 -3.21 -10.35 6.56
C SER A 61 -4.55 -10.96 6.18
N TYR A 62 -4.57 -11.78 5.13
CA TYR A 62 -5.78 -12.46 4.61
C TYR A 62 -6.94 -11.50 4.32
N PRO A 63 -6.79 -10.57 3.34
CA PRO A 63 -7.85 -9.62 3.00
C PRO A 63 -9.12 -10.34 2.50
N THR A 64 -10.29 -9.78 2.81
CA THR A 64 -11.54 -10.19 2.16
C THR A 64 -11.53 -9.77 0.68
N LYS A 65 -12.41 -10.36 -0.13
CA LYS A 65 -12.53 -10.01 -1.56
C LYS A 65 -12.75 -8.50 -1.77
N GLU A 66 -13.65 -7.90 -1.01
CA GLU A 66 -13.93 -6.46 -1.10
C GLU A 66 -12.75 -5.59 -0.68
N GLN A 67 -11.93 -6.05 0.27
CA GLN A 67 -10.70 -5.34 0.65
C GLN A 67 -9.67 -5.44 -0.47
N PHE A 68 -9.50 -6.64 -1.06
CA PHE A 68 -8.61 -6.89 -2.18
C PHE A 68 -8.91 -5.99 -3.39
N GLU A 69 -10.19 -5.87 -3.75
CA GLU A 69 -10.64 -5.01 -4.86
C GLU A 69 -10.41 -3.51 -4.63
N LYS A 70 -10.22 -3.09 -3.37
CA LYS A 70 -9.92 -1.70 -2.99
C LYS A 70 -8.43 -1.40 -2.87
N LEU A 71 -7.54 -2.40 -2.99
CA LEU A 71 -6.11 -2.13 -2.99
C LEU A 71 -5.71 -1.38 -4.26
N PRO A 72 -4.76 -0.43 -4.15
CA PRO A 72 -4.22 0.26 -5.32
C PRO A 72 -3.40 -0.71 -6.19
N SER A 73 -3.29 -0.41 -7.48
CA SER A 73 -2.67 -1.31 -8.47
C SER A 73 -1.17 -1.57 -8.24
N ASP A 74 -0.50 -0.73 -7.45
CA ASP A 74 0.90 -0.84 -7.04
C ASP A 74 1.08 -1.59 -5.71
N ALA A 75 0.01 -2.13 -5.13
CA ALA A 75 0.10 -2.89 -3.89
C ALA A 75 0.90 -4.19 -4.06
N ASN A 76 1.96 -4.33 -3.27
CA ASN A 76 2.79 -5.54 -3.27
C ASN A 76 2.08 -6.67 -2.48
N CYS A 77 1.75 -7.76 -3.17
CA CYS A 77 1.13 -8.94 -2.56
C CYS A 77 2.13 -10.11 -2.57
N PRO A 78 3.00 -10.24 -1.56
CA PRO A 78 3.91 -11.38 -1.48
C PRO A 78 3.11 -12.66 -1.28
N CYS A 79 3.36 -13.67 -2.12
CA CYS A 79 2.79 -14.99 -1.92
C CYS A 79 3.38 -15.63 -0.65
N SER A 80 2.54 -16.09 0.28
CA SER A 80 2.99 -16.81 1.48
C SER A 80 3.61 -18.16 1.15
N HIS A 81 3.19 -18.77 0.04
CA HIS A 81 3.73 -20.02 -0.49
C HIS A 81 3.94 -19.88 -2.00
N ILE A 82 5.13 -20.26 -2.47
CA ILE A 82 5.48 -20.27 -3.90
C ILE A 82 4.75 -21.39 -4.65
N SER A 83 4.40 -22.47 -3.95
CA SER A 83 3.64 -23.59 -4.50
C SER A 83 2.64 -24.09 -3.46
N ILE A 84 1.41 -24.31 -3.90
CA ILE A 84 0.38 -24.97 -3.10
C ILE A 84 0.32 -26.42 -3.58
N SER A 85 0.48 -27.36 -2.66
CA SER A 85 0.35 -28.79 -2.98
C SER A 85 -1.06 -29.08 -3.50
N GLN A 86 -1.17 -29.88 -4.57
CA GLN A 86 -2.45 -30.17 -5.23
C GLN A 86 -3.49 -30.74 -4.26
N ASN A 87 -3.07 -31.60 -3.32
CA ASN A 87 -3.95 -32.15 -2.28
C ASN A 87 -4.59 -31.12 -1.34
N LYS A 88 -4.14 -29.85 -1.34
CA LYS A 88 -4.78 -28.77 -0.54
C LYS A 88 -6.01 -28.17 -1.20
N PHE A 89 -6.11 -28.22 -2.53
CA PHE A 89 -7.20 -27.58 -3.27
C PHE A 89 -7.95 -28.55 -4.20
N LEU A 90 -7.43 -29.76 -4.37
CA LEU A 90 -8.01 -30.82 -5.18
C LEU A 90 -8.20 -32.06 -4.30
N SER A 91 -9.45 -32.49 -4.13
CA SER A 91 -9.80 -33.76 -3.48
C SER A 91 -10.50 -34.62 -4.52
N ILE A 92 -9.88 -35.73 -4.92
CA ILE A 92 -10.46 -36.70 -5.84
C ILE A 92 -10.49 -38.05 -5.12
N ASP A 93 -11.67 -38.47 -4.72
CA ASP A 93 -11.93 -39.82 -4.21
C ASP A 93 -12.46 -40.68 -5.36
N ALA A 94 -11.54 -41.28 -6.12
CA ALA A 94 -11.89 -42.19 -7.20
C ALA A 94 -12.23 -43.58 -6.62
N ASN A 95 -13.52 -43.94 -6.64
CA ASN A 95 -13.95 -45.31 -6.36
C ASN A 95 -13.86 -46.14 -7.65
N PHE A 96 -12.92 -47.08 -7.69
CA PHE A 96 -12.83 -48.05 -8.76
C PHE A 96 -13.84 -49.17 -8.49
N HIS A 97 -14.77 -49.35 -9.41
CA HIS A 97 -15.66 -50.51 -9.41
C HIS A 97 -14.91 -51.74 -9.95
N ASP A 98 -15.20 -52.91 -9.39
CA ASP A 98 -14.61 -54.17 -9.87
C ASP A 98 -14.91 -54.38 -11.35
N VAL A 99 -13.92 -54.89 -12.10
CA VAL A 99 -14.06 -55.17 -13.55
C VAL A 99 -15.30 -56.03 -13.82
N CYS A 100 -15.65 -56.93 -12.91
CA CYS A 100 -16.81 -57.82 -13.01
C CYS A 100 -18.17 -57.11 -12.89
N SER A 101 -18.19 -55.84 -12.46
CA SER A 101 -19.38 -54.98 -12.45
C SER A 101 -19.43 -54.03 -13.65
N SER A 102 -18.41 -54.05 -14.51
CA SER A 102 -18.38 -53.24 -15.72
C SER A 102 -19.36 -53.77 -16.76
N ASP A 103 -20.08 -52.87 -17.43
CA ASP A 103 -20.90 -53.27 -18.58
C ASP A 103 -20.03 -53.82 -19.74
N PHE A 104 -18.72 -53.55 -19.75
CA PHE A 104 -17.81 -54.08 -20.76
C PHE A 104 -17.55 -55.59 -20.66
N VAL A 105 -17.87 -56.20 -19.52
CA VAL A 105 -17.85 -57.66 -19.37
C VAL A 105 -19.24 -58.27 -19.41
N SER A 106 -20.29 -57.47 -19.69
CA SER A 106 -21.64 -58.00 -19.82
C SER A 106 -21.78 -58.80 -21.12
N ASP A 107 -22.61 -59.85 -21.09
CA ASP A 107 -22.92 -60.65 -22.27
C ASP A 107 -23.47 -59.79 -23.42
N ARG A 108 -24.16 -58.69 -23.07
CA ARG A 108 -24.65 -57.72 -24.05
C ARG A 108 -23.50 -57.08 -24.83
N TRP A 109 -22.48 -56.59 -24.14
CA TRP A 109 -21.34 -55.91 -24.76
C TRP A 109 -20.45 -56.89 -25.52
N ILE A 110 -20.20 -58.05 -24.94
CA ILE A 110 -19.47 -59.16 -25.57
C ILE A 110 -20.17 -59.55 -26.87
N ASN A 111 -21.48 -59.83 -26.85
CA ASN A 111 -22.18 -60.25 -28.05
C ASN A 111 -22.21 -59.16 -29.13
N ALA A 112 -22.39 -57.88 -28.76
CA ALA A 112 -22.36 -56.78 -29.73
C ALA A 112 -21.00 -56.69 -30.43
N THR A 113 -19.90 -56.80 -29.69
CA THR A 113 -18.54 -56.70 -30.25
C THR A 113 -18.15 -57.92 -31.09
N PHE A 114 -18.50 -59.13 -30.67
CA PHE A 114 -18.21 -60.35 -31.44
C PHE A 114 -19.13 -60.52 -32.65
N PHE A 115 -20.37 -60.02 -32.62
CA PHE A 115 -21.27 -60.05 -33.77
C PHE A 115 -20.76 -59.14 -34.90
N ASP A 116 -20.30 -57.93 -34.57
CA ASP A 116 -19.72 -57.01 -35.56
C ASP A 116 -18.42 -57.57 -36.17
N LEU A 117 -17.58 -58.23 -35.38
CA LEU A 117 -16.36 -58.88 -35.88
C LEU A 117 -16.65 -60.05 -36.82
N ASN A 118 -17.65 -60.88 -36.51
CA ASN A 118 -18.04 -61.98 -37.39
C ASN A 118 -18.68 -61.47 -38.69
N HIS A 119 -19.39 -60.34 -38.67
CA HIS A 119 -19.95 -59.74 -39.88
C HIS A 119 -18.86 -59.10 -40.78
N GLN A 120 -17.72 -58.67 -40.22
CA GLN A 120 -16.58 -58.16 -41.00
C GLN A 120 -15.66 -59.26 -41.56
N LEU A 121 -15.76 -60.50 -41.10
CA LEU A 121 -14.97 -61.65 -41.59
C LEU A 121 -15.69 -62.46 -42.69
N ILE A 122 -16.98 -62.19 -42.92
CA ILE A 122 -17.83 -62.89 -43.89
C ILE A 122 -18.13 -62.02 -45.14
N ASN A 123 -17.61 -60.79 -45.18
CA ASN A 123 -17.50 -59.93 -46.37
C ASN A 123 -16.03 -59.63 -46.67
#